data_AF-A0A962APB6-F1
#
_entry.id   AF-A0A962APB6-F1
#
_cell.length_a   1.000
_cell.length_b   1.000
_cell.length_c   1.000
_cell.angle_alpha   90.00
_cell.angle_beta   90.00
_cell.angle_gamma   90.00
#
_symmetry.space_group_name_H-M   'P 1'
#
loop_
_entity.id
_entity.type
_entity.pdbx_description
1 polymer ?
#
loop_
_entity_poly.entity_id
_entity_poly.type
_entity_poly.pdbx_seq_one_letter_code
_entity_poly.pdbx_strand_id
1 'polypeptide(L)'
;MRVIGLAGWSGAGKTTLIEKLIPELKRRGRSVSTLKHAHHAFDMDRPGKDSHRHREAGAEQVLVASAQRLALLTELRDAPEPRLADLLRMFA
;
A
#
# COMPACT_ATOMS: atom_id res chain seq x y z
N MET A 1 -15.89 -6.28 5.89
CA MET A 1 -15.23 -5.02 5.47
C MET A 1 -16.13 -4.25 4.50
N ARG A 2 -16.12 -2.91 4.52
CA ARG A 2 -16.78 -2.07 3.49
C ARG A 2 -15.71 -1.48 2.58
N VAL A 3 -15.93 -1.52 1.26
CA VAL A 3 -14.99 -1.02 0.25
C VAL A 3 -15.62 0.16 -0.48
N ILE A 4 -14.87 1.26 -0.62
CA ILE A 4 -15.27 2.44 -1.39
C ILE A 4 -14.22 2.67 -2.47
N GLY A 5 -14.63 2.61 -3.74
CA GLY A 5 -13.77 2.89 -4.88
C GLY A 5 -13.81 4.37 -5.26
N LEU A 6 -12.64 4.97 -5.49
CA LEU A 6 -12.53 6.33 -6.04
C LEU A 6 -11.81 6.28 -7.38
N ALA A 7 -12.56 6.55 -8.45
CA ALA A 7 -12.06 6.58 -9.82
C ALA A 7 -12.16 7.99 -10.40
N GLY A 8 -11.27 8.31 -11.34
CA GLY A 8 -11.23 9.61 -12.00
C GLY A 8 -9.88 9.87 -12.66
N TRP A 9 -9.83 10.86 -13.56
CA TRP A 9 -8.63 11.22 -14.31
C TRP A 9 -7.46 11.69 -13.42
N SER A 10 -6.25 11.64 -13.96
CA SER A 10 -5.08 12.26 -13.31
C SER A 10 -5.37 13.74 -13.06
N GLY A 11 -4.96 14.27 -11.90
CA GLY A 11 -5.24 15.65 -11.51
C GLY A 11 -6.68 15.93 -11.02
N ALA A 12 -7.62 14.99 -11.08
CA ALA A 12 -9.02 15.20 -10.68
C ALA A 12 -9.25 15.38 -9.15
N GLY A 13 -8.20 15.54 -8.34
CA GLY A 13 -8.34 15.77 -6.89
C GLY A 13 -8.61 14.53 -6.03
N LYS A 14 -8.47 13.30 -6.57
CA LYS A 14 -8.69 12.04 -5.82
C LYS A 14 -7.90 11.99 -4.51
N THR A 15 -6.61 12.30 -4.57
CA THR A 15 -5.73 12.30 -3.40
C THR A 15 -6.20 13.31 -2.36
N THR A 16 -6.52 14.54 -2.80
CA THR A 16 -7.02 15.61 -1.92
C THR A 16 -8.33 15.24 -1.23
N LEU A 17 -9.24 14.55 -1.93
CA LEU A 17 -10.48 14.05 -1.32
C LEU A 17 -10.19 12.98 -0.26
N ILE A 18 -9.32 12.02 -0.58
CA ILE A 18 -8.95 10.94 0.35
C ILE A 18 -8.29 11.49 1.62
N GLU A 19 -7.37 12.45 1.48
CA GLU A 19 -6.66 13.10 2.59
C GLU A 19 -7.62 13.82 3.56
N LYS A 20 -8.74 14.35 3.05
CA LYS A 20 -9.79 14.98 3.87
C LYS A 20 -10.79 13.97 4.45
N LEU A 21 -11.08 12.91 3.70
CA LEU A 21 -12.07 11.89 4.09
C LEU A 21 -11.55 10.98 5.21
N ILE A 22 -10.28 10.59 5.18
CA ILE A 22 -9.70 9.69 6.19
C ILE A 22 -9.83 10.27 7.61
N PRO A 23 -9.40 11.51 7.91
CA PRO A 23 -9.57 12.11 9.23
C PRO A 23 -11.04 12.17 9.68
N GLU A 24 -11.96 12.50 8.76
CA GLU A 24 -13.38 12.58 9.07
C GLU A 24 -13.99 11.21 9.41
N LEU A 25 -13.64 10.17 8.65
CA LEU A 25 -14.05 8.80 8.95
C LEU A 25 -13.49 8.31 10.29
N LYS A 26 -12.22 8.63 10.58
CA LYS A 26 -11.56 8.34 11.86
C LYS A 26 -12.26 9.07 13.01
N ARG A 27 -12.62 10.35 12.85
CA ARG A 27 -13.37 11.14 13.83
C ARG A 27 -14.74 10.54 14.14
N ARG A 28 -15.35 9.86 13.17
CA ARG A 28 -16.61 9.10 13.33
C ARG A 28 -16.42 7.69 13.90
N GLY A 29 -15.23 7.35 14.41
CA GLY A 29 -14.95 6.05 15.04
C GLY A 29 -14.74 4.90 14.06
N ARG A 30 -14.42 5.17 12.78
CA ARG A 30 -14.13 4.12 11.80
C ARG A 30 -12.62 3.85 11.73
N SER A 31 -12.23 2.58 11.65
CA SER A 31 -10.90 2.21 11.16
C SER A 31 -10.88 2.34 9.64
N VAL A 32 -9.78 2.84 9.08
CA VAL A 32 -9.66 3.12 7.63
C VAL A 32 -8.28 2.66 7.16
N SER A 33 -8.29 1.84 6.10
CA SER A 33 -7.12 1.42 5.35
C SER A 33 -7.25 1.90 3.90
N THR A 34 -6.14 2.09 3.21
CA THR A 34 -6.13 2.53 1.81
C THR A 34 -5.41 1.52 0.92
N LEU A 35 -5.98 1.27 -0.25
CA LEU A 35 -5.33 0.56 -1.34
C LEU A 35 -5.19 1.52 -2.51
N LYS A 36 -3.96 1.72 -2.98
CA LYS A 36 -3.66 2.50 -4.17
C LYS A 36 -3.00 1.59 -5.19
N HIS A 37 -3.64 1.41 -6.33
CA HIS A 37 -3.01 0.75 -7.48
C HIS A 37 -2.07 1.76 -8.16
N ALA A 38 -0.78 1.44 -8.20
CA ALA A 38 0.23 2.26 -8.86
C ALA A 38 0.40 1.81 -10.31
N HIS A 39 0.45 2.75 -11.24
CA HIS A 39 0.56 2.45 -12.68
C HIS A 39 1.96 2.00 -13.13
N HIS A 40 2.97 2.08 -12.25
CA HIS A 40 4.36 1.71 -12.54
C HIS A 40 4.97 0.98 -11.34
N ALA A 41 6.10 0.31 -11.58
CA ALA A 41 6.97 -0.19 -10.53
C ALA A 41 7.25 0.94 -9.53
N PHE A 42 7.16 0.62 -8.24
CA PHE A 42 7.41 1.54 -7.16
C PHE A 42 8.40 0.93 -6.17
N ASP A 43 9.21 1.78 -5.55
CA ASP A 43 10.03 1.38 -4.41
C ASP A 43 9.52 2.10 -3.16
N MET A 44 9.37 1.35 -2.08
CA MET A 44 9.06 1.92 -0.76
C MET A 44 10.32 2.34 -0.02
N ASP A 45 11.48 1.81 -0.40
CA ASP A 45 12.78 2.07 0.18
C ASP A 45 13.70 2.81 -0.78
N ARG A 46 14.81 3.33 -0.25
CA ARG A 46 15.85 3.96 -1.05
C ARG A 46 16.86 2.92 -1.51
N PRO A 47 17.31 2.94 -2.78
CA PRO A 47 18.41 2.13 -3.24
C PRO A 47 19.63 2.22 -2.32
N GLY A 48 20.24 1.08 -2.03
CA GLY A 48 21.43 0.96 -1.18
C GLY A 48 21.16 0.78 0.33
N LYS A 49 19.92 0.94 0.81
CA LYS A 49 19.56 0.56 2.19
C LYS A 49 19.51 -0.96 2.39
N ASP A 50 19.62 -1.39 3.63
CA ASP A 50 19.63 -2.82 3.99
C ASP A 50 18.40 -3.57 3.47
N SER A 51 17.20 -3.02 3.70
CA SER A 51 15.94 -3.61 3.21
C SER A 51 15.87 -3.70 1.69
N HIS A 52 16.40 -2.71 0.96
CA HIS A 52 16.54 -2.78 -0.49
C HIS A 52 17.53 -3.89 -0.90
N ARG A 53 18.69 -3.97 -0.24
CA ARG A 53 19.69 -5.02 -0.52
C ARG A 53 19.14 -6.42 -0.26
N HIS A 54 18.29 -6.61 0.77
CA HIS A 54 17.65 -7.90 1.04
C HIS A 54 16.73 -8.34 -0.11
N ARG A 55 15.96 -7.40 -0.69
CA ARG A 55 15.07 -7.68 -1.84
C ARG A 55 15.87 -8.09 -3.08
N GLU A 56 16.86 -7.28 -3.44
CA GLU A 56 17.77 -7.53 -4.56
C GLU A 56 18.52 -8.85 -4.41
N ALA A 57 18.86 -9.23 -3.18
CA ALA A 57 19.53 -10.50 -2.88
C ALA A 57 18.62 -11.73 -3.03
N GLY A 58 17.30 -11.57 -3.17
CA GLY A 58 16.40 -12.70 -3.40
C GLY A 58 15.28 -12.89 -2.37
N ALA A 59 15.10 -11.97 -1.41
CA ALA A 59 14.01 -12.12 -0.44
C ALA A 59 12.63 -12.02 -1.11
N GLU A 60 11.75 -12.98 -0.85
CA GLU A 60 10.34 -12.93 -1.27
C GLU A 60 9.55 -11.86 -0.52
N GLN A 61 9.85 -11.72 0.78
CA GLN A 61 9.25 -10.73 1.65
C GLN A 61 10.30 -10.04 2.50
N VAL A 62 10.15 -8.73 2.65
CA VAL A 62 10.96 -7.92 3.56
C VAL A 62 10.04 -7.17 4.51
N LEU A 63 10.09 -7.52 5.79
CA LEU A 63 9.37 -6.85 6.87
C LEU A 63 10.32 -5.91 7.61
N VAL A 64 10.00 -4.62 7.58
CA VAL A 64 10.68 -3.59 8.37
C VAL A 64 9.74 -3.18 9.50
N ALA A 65 10.21 -3.29 10.74
CA ALA A 65 9.42 -2.97 11.93
C ALA A 65 10.13 -1.95 12.82
N SER A 66 9.35 -1.11 13.48
CA SER A 66 9.77 -0.23 14.56
C SER A 66 8.68 -0.10 15.60
N ALA A 67 8.97 0.58 16.71
CA ALA A 67 7.97 0.90 17.74
C ALA A 67 6.77 1.71 17.22
N GLN A 68 6.90 2.36 16.05
CA GLN A 68 5.87 3.25 15.50
C GLN A 68 5.11 2.65 14.32
N ARG A 69 5.71 1.73 13.56
CA ARG A 69 5.11 1.21 12.32
C ARG A 69 5.74 -0.08 11.84
N LEU A 70 5.01 -0.77 10.97
CA LEU A 70 5.50 -1.88 10.17
C LEU A 70 5.33 -1.56 8.69
N ALA A 71 6.26 -2.04 7.87
CA ALA A 71 6.17 -2.03 6.42
C ALA A 71 6.56 -3.43 5.92
N LEU A 72 5.60 -4.09 5.25
CA LEU A 72 5.84 -5.37 4.59
C LEU A 72 5.84 -5.11 3.09
N LEU A 73 6.92 -5.51 2.44
CA LEU A 73 7.00 -5.54 0.99
C LEU A 73 7.09 -7.00 0.52
N THR A 74 6.29 -7.35 -0.49
CA THR A 74 6.25 -8.67 -1.10
C THR A 74 6.60 -8.52 -2.57
N GLU A 75 7.63 -9.24 -3.01
CA GLU A 75 8.00 -9.29 -4.42
C GLU A 75 7.06 -10.22 -5.18
N LEU A 76 6.69 -9.84 -6.41
CA LEU A 76 5.92 -10.74 -7.27
C LEU A 76 6.83 -11.71 -8.03
N ARG A 77 8.06 -11.33 -8.41
CA ARG A 77 9.02 -12.18 -9.14
C ARG A 77 8.36 -13.01 -10.25
N ASP A 78 7.80 -12.33 -11.25
CA ASP A 78 7.06 -12.92 -12.36
C ASP A 78 5.74 -13.64 -12.01
N ALA A 79 5.34 -13.68 -10.72
CA ALA A 79 4.00 -14.08 -10.34
C ALA A 79 2.95 -13.10 -10.94
N PRO A 80 1.75 -13.60 -11.26
CA PRO A 80 0.69 -12.76 -11.79
C PRO A 80 0.30 -11.67 -10.79
N GLU A 81 -0.12 -10.51 -11.31
CA GLU A 81 -0.64 -9.43 -10.48
C GLU A 81 -1.84 -9.94 -9.65
N PRO A 82 -1.84 -9.74 -8.32
CA PRO A 82 -2.93 -10.19 -7.47
C PRO A 82 -4.22 -9.44 -7.81
N ARG A 83 -5.34 -10.15 -7.80
CA ARG A 83 -6.66 -9.53 -7.99
C ARG A 83 -6.97 -8.65 -6.78
N LEU A 84 -7.85 -7.65 -6.98
CA LEU A 84 -8.31 -6.79 -5.88
C LEU A 84 -8.82 -7.61 -4.67
N ALA A 85 -9.55 -8.70 -4.91
CA ALA A 85 -10.05 -9.56 -3.84
C ALA A 85 -8.93 -10.22 -3.00
N ASP A 86 -7.79 -10.51 -3.61
CA ASP A 86 -6.64 -11.12 -2.94
C ASP A 86 -5.90 -10.06 -2.10
N LEU A 87 -5.69 -8.86 -2.66
CA LEU A 87 -5.11 -7.72 -1.94
C LEU A 87 -5.96 -7.27 -0.75
N LEU A 88 -7.27 -7.29 -0.89
CA LEU A 88 -8.21 -6.91 0.16
C LEU A 88 -8.13 -7.83 1.39
N ARG A 89 -7.69 -9.08 1.23
CA ARG A 89 -7.47 -10.02 2.34
C ARG A 89 -6.18 -9.75 3.12
N MET A 90 -5.31 -8.89 2.61
CA MET A 90 -4.07 -8.50 3.30
C MET A 90 -4.30 -7.45 4.39
N PHE A 91 -5.45 -6.77 4.38
CA PHE A 91 -5.83 -5.88 5.49
C PHE A 91 -6.39 -6.71 6.65
N ALA A 92 -5.98 -6.34 7.87
CA ALA A 92 -6.51 -6.89 9.11
C ALA A 92 -7.99 -6.55 9.33
#